data_AF-A0A532VFX3-F1
#
_entry.id   AF-A0A532VFX3-F1
#
_cell.length_a   1.000
_cell.length_b   1.000
_cell.length_c   1.000
_cell.angle_alpha   90.00
_cell.angle_beta   90.00
_cell.angle_gamma   90.00
#
_symmetry.space_group_name_H-M   'P 1'
#
loop_
_entity.id
_entity.type
_entity.pdbx_description
1 polymer ?
#
loop_
_entity_poly.entity_id
_entity_poly.type
_entity_poly.pdbx_seq_one_letter_code
_entity_poly.pdbx_strand_id
1 'polypeptide(L)' 'MRREPILLDKSLPLRLCSEEKKLDKIAVLTSGGDYPGMNAGIRAVVRKTCHQGLKVVVI' A
#
# COMPACT_ATOMS: atom_id res chain seq x y z
N MET A 1 0.67 11.62 31.88
CA MET A 1 1.30 12.49 30.87
C MET A 1 1.16 11.80 29.51
N ARG A 2 0.01 11.98 28.84
CA ARG A 2 -0.27 11.43 27.51
C ARG A 2 0.44 12.32 26.49
N ARG A 3 1.54 11.86 25.90
CA ARG A 3 2.09 12.46 24.68
C ARG A 3 1.44 11.73 23.53
N GLU A 4 0.42 12.32 22.94
CA GLU A 4 -0.17 11.81 21.72
C GLU A 4 0.84 11.98 20.59
N PRO A 5 1.31 10.90 19.96
CA PRO A 5 2.12 11.03 18.76
C PRO A 5 1.20 11.52 17.65
N ILE A 6 1.51 12.73 17.18
CA ILE A 6 1.10 13.38 15.93
C ILE A 6 0.25 12.45 15.07
N LEU A 7 -1.05 12.69 15.10
CA LEU A 7 -2.01 12.18 14.12
C LEU A 7 -1.48 12.55 12.74
N LEU A 8 -0.71 11.65 12.13
CA LEU A 8 -0.50 11.67 10.69
C LEU A 8 -1.90 11.51 10.11
N ASP A 9 -2.34 12.62 9.55
CA ASP A 9 -3.67 12.88 9.08
C ASP A 9 -4.20 11.72 8.22
N LYS A 10 -4.99 10.85 8.86
CA LYS A 10 -5.80 9.84 8.14
C LYS A 10 -6.88 10.50 7.28
N SER A 11 -6.93 11.84 7.24
CA SER A 11 -7.78 12.66 6.36
C SER A 11 -7.03 13.37 5.24
N LEU A 12 -5.86 12.89 4.83
CA LEU A 12 -5.42 13.05 3.45
C LEU A 12 -6.05 11.94 2.60
N PRO A 13 -7.28 12.11 2.05
CA PRO A 13 -7.64 11.32 0.90
C PRO A 13 -6.63 11.73 -0.16
N LEU A 14 -5.98 10.77 -0.80
CA LEU A 14 -5.42 11.04 -2.12
C LEU A 14 -6.60 11.46 -2.99
N ARG A 15 -6.92 12.75 -2.99
CA ARG A 15 -7.95 13.33 -3.84
C ARG A 15 -7.48 13.11 -5.26
N LEU A 16 -8.16 12.24 -5.98
CA LEU A 16 -8.50 12.49 -7.36
C LEU A 16 -9.89 11.85 -7.60
N CYS A 17 -10.90 12.71 -7.72
CA CYS A 17 -12.25 12.49 -8.24
C CYS A 17 -12.92 11.11 -8.11
N SER A 18 -13.91 11.08 -7.20
CA SER A 18 -15.20 10.37 -7.29
C SER A 18 -15.27 8.84 -7.18
N GLU A 19 -16.26 8.40 -6.38
CA GLU A 19 -16.66 7.05 -5.97
C GLU A 19 -15.87 6.38 -4.83
N GLU A 20 -16.59 5.95 -3.77
CA GLU A 20 -16.15 4.90 -2.84
C GLU A 20 -16.04 3.56 -3.60
N LYS A 21 -15.01 3.44 -4.45
CA LYS A 21 -14.72 2.18 -5.13
C LYS A 21 -14.09 1.23 -4.14
N LYS A 22 -14.77 0.11 -3.91
CA LYS A 22 -14.18 -1.06 -3.27
C LYS A 22 -12.90 -1.43 -4.03
N LEU A 23 -11.76 -1.31 -3.36
CA LEU A 23 -10.47 -1.66 -3.93
C LEU A 23 -10.33 -3.17 -3.96
N ASP A 24 -10.48 -3.78 -5.14
CA ASP A 24 -10.34 -5.23 -5.30
C ASP A 24 -8.91 -5.64 -5.75
N LYS A 25 -8.12 -4.68 -6.23
CA LYS A 25 -6.80 -4.93 -6.86
C LYS A 25 -5.77 -3.87 -6.51
N ILE A 26 -4.52 -4.30 -6.33
CA ILE A 26 -3.35 -3.45 -6.08
C ILE A 26 -2.29 -3.71 -7.15
N ALA A 27 -1.71 -2.66 -7.70
CA ALA A 27 -0.55 -2.74 -8.58
C ALA A 27 0.67 -2.14 -7.87
N VAL A 28 1.79 -2.87 -7.86
CA VAL A 28 3.09 -2.39 -7.38
C VAL A 28 3.97 -2.19 -8.60
N LEU A 29 4.30 -0.93 -8.89
CA LEU A 29 5.21 -0.60 -9.98
C LEU A 29 6.59 -0.28 -9.38
N THR A 30 7.61 -0.99 -9.86
CA THR A 30 8.99 -0.70 -9.50
C THR A 30 9.69 -0.03 -10.69
N SER A 31 10.42 1.06 -10.45
CA SER A 31 11.12 1.80 -11.52
C SER A 31 12.37 1.06 -12.04
N GLY A 32 12.66 -0.13 -11.52
CA GLY A 32 13.77 -0.98 -11.95
C GLY A 32 15.14 -0.60 -11.35
N GLY A 33 15.84 -1.62 -10.88
CA GLY A 33 17.22 -1.59 -10.35
C GLY A 33 17.41 -2.74 -9.35
N ASP A 34 18.49 -3.52 -9.47
CA ASP A 34 18.80 -4.60 -8.53
C ASP A 34 19.20 -4.00 -7.17
N TYR A 35 18.20 -3.79 -6.30
CA TYR A 35 18.37 -3.24 -4.97
C TYR A 35 18.14 -4.31 -3.89
N PRO A 36 19.04 -4.45 -2.90
CA PRO A 36 18.85 -5.40 -1.82
C PRO A 36 17.56 -5.08 -1.04
N GLY A 37 16.69 -6.08 -0.90
CA GLY A 37 15.45 -5.93 -0.13
C GLY A 37 14.18 -5.62 -0.95
N MET A 38 14.29 -5.43 -2.27
CA MET A 38 13.10 -5.28 -3.12
C MET A 38 12.17 -6.50 -3.03
N ASN A 39 12.76 -7.70 -2.99
CA ASN A 39 12.03 -8.96 -2.77
C ASN A 39 11.34 -9.01 -1.39
N ALA A 40 11.92 -8.39 -0.36
CA ALA A 40 11.32 -8.33 0.97
C ALA A 40 10.10 -7.38 0.98
N GLY A 41 10.20 -6.24 0.30
CA GLY A 41 9.09 -5.31 0.11
C GLY A 41 7.93 -5.96 -0.65
N ILE A 42 8.22 -6.58 -1.80
CA ILE A 42 7.24 -7.33 -2.60
C ILE A 42 6.57 -8.41 -1.74
N ARG A 43 7.36 -9.20 -0.99
CA ARG A 43 6.83 -10.25 -0.11
C ARG A 43 5.93 -9.72 1.00
N ALA A 44 6.25 -8.56 1.57
CA ALA A 44 5.40 -7.93 2.59
C ALA A 44 4.05 -7.53 2.00
N VAL A 45 4.06 -6.89 0.82
CA VAL A 45 2.84 -6.47 0.12
C VAL A 45 1.99 -7.68 -0.24
N VAL A 46 2.56 -8.69 -0.91
CA VAL A 46 1.84 -9.90 -1.32
C VAL A 46 1.21 -10.62 -0.12
N ARG A 47 1.93 -10.76 0.99
CA ARG A 47 1.35 -11.39 2.20
C ARG A 47 0.19 -10.60 2.77
N LYS A 48 0.29 -9.27 2.79
CA LYS A 48 -0.78 -8.42 3.30
C LYS A 48 -2.02 -8.48 2.41
N THR A 49 -1.84 -8.47 1.09
CA THR A 49 -2.95 -8.53 0.13
C THR A 49 -3.65 -9.88 0.16
N CYS A 50 -2.91 -10.99 0.25
CA CYS A 50 -3.52 -12.32 0.40
C CYS A 50 -4.35 -12.42 1.69
N HIS A 51 -3.87 -11.89 2.81
CA HIS A 51 -4.62 -11.88 4.07
C HIS A 51 -5.91 -11.05 3.99
N GLN A 52 -5.92 -10.00 3.17
CA GLN A 52 -7.09 -9.14 2.96
C GLN A 52 -8.02 -9.63 1.84
N GLY A 53 -7.71 -10.75 1.16
CA GLY A 53 -8.48 -11.25 0.03
C GLY A 53 -8.37 -10.37 -1.23
N LEU A 54 -7.34 -9.52 -1.32
CA LEU A 54 -7.11 -8.60 -2.43
C LEU A 54 -6.21 -9.25 -3.49
N LYS A 55 -6.44 -8.92 -4.76
CA LYS A 55 -5.56 -9.35 -5.85
C LYS A 55 -4.41 -8.35 -6.00
N VAL A 56 -3.20 -8.84 -6.26
CA VAL A 56 -2.01 -7.99 -6.43
C VAL A 56 -1.28 -8.35 -7.71
N VAL A 57 -0.76 -7.34 -8.41
CA VAL A 57 0.11 -7.46 -9.57
C VAL A 57 1.36 -6.63 -9.31
N VAL A 58 2.54 -7.17 -9.63
CA VAL A 58 3.82 -6.48 -9.47
C VAL A 58 4.45 -6.37 -10.85
N ILE A 59 4.92 -5.17 -11.20
CA ILE A 59 5.45 -4.79 -12.51
C ILE A 59 6.82 -4.12 -12.33
#